data_AF-A0A973B3C9-F1
#
_entry.id   AF-A0A973B3C9-F1
#
_cell.length_a   1.000
_cell.length_b   1.000
_cell.length_c   1.000
_cell.angle_alpha   90.00
_cell.angle_beta   90.00
_cell.angle_gamma   90.00
#
_symmetry.space_group_name_H-M   'P 1'
#
loop_
_entity.id
_entity.type
_entity.pdbx_description
1 polymer ?
#
loop_
_entity_poly.entity_id
_entity_poly.type
_entity_poly.pdbx_seq_one_letter_code
_entity_poly.pdbx_strand_id
1 'polypeptide(L)'
;MKKPLAHSFLCLILLALGSFQVFGQQIIRSPYLQMLGDKSVQIRYRTNQAINSEVQISSDGKTFNRIKRSTQNNTEHLVLIDSLSASSKYFYRIRLTTTQFTGDSTYFFKTAPAIGSQEKFSVWSIGDMWP
;
A
#
# COMPACT_ATOMS: atom_id res chain seq x y z
N MET A 1 33.28 1.32 57.84
CA MET A 1 32.46 2.14 56.90
C MET A 1 32.36 1.41 55.56
N LYS A 2 31.25 0.71 55.29
CA LYS A 2 30.96 0.09 53.99
C LYS A 2 29.76 0.82 53.38
N LYS A 3 29.96 1.50 52.24
CA LYS A 3 28.86 1.86 51.34
C LYS A 3 29.29 1.54 49.91
N PRO A 4 28.73 0.48 49.32
CA PRO A 4 28.53 0.49 47.89
C PRO A 4 27.15 -0.11 47.56
N LEU A 5 26.12 0.71 47.42
CA LEU A 5 24.80 0.22 46.96
C LEU A 5 24.00 1.20 46.09
N ALA A 6 24.50 2.41 45.82
CA ALA A 6 23.76 3.38 45.01
C ALA A 6 23.96 3.18 43.49
N HIS A 7 25.15 2.76 43.05
CA HIS A 7 25.46 2.61 41.63
C HIS A 7 24.82 1.35 40.98
N SER A 8 24.62 0.29 41.76
CA SER A 8 23.99 -0.95 41.27
C SER A 8 22.47 -0.79 41.09
N PHE A 9 21.82 0.03 41.93
CA PHE A 9 20.40 0.38 41.78
C PHE A 9 20.14 1.32 40.59
N LEU A 10 21.07 2.23 40.29
CA LEU A 10 20.94 3.16 39.16
C LEU A 10 21.06 2.44 37.80
N CYS A 11 21.93 1.43 37.69
CA CYS A 11 22.03 0.58 36.48
C CYS A 11 20.81 -0.33 36.29
N LEU A 12 20.17 -0.81 37.36
CA LEU A 12 18.98 -1.67 37.25
C LEU A 12 17.74 -0.89 36.79
N ILE A 13 17.63 0.39 37.16
CA ILE A 13 16.54 1.28 36.73
C ILE A 13 16.68 1.65 35.24
N LEU A 14 17.91 1.77 34.72
CA LEU A 14 18.14 2.04 33.29
C LEU A 14 17.83 0.83 32.38
N LEU A 15 17.96 -0.41 32.88
CA LEU A 15 17.58 -1.64 32.16
C LEU A 15 16.08 -1.94 32.20
N ALA A 16 15.32 -1.28 33.09
CA ALA A 16 13.87 -1.42 33.22
C ALA A 16 13.08 -0.38 32.39
N LEU A 17 13.77 0.55 31.71
CA LEU A 17 13.16 1.39 30.67
C LEU A 17 12.94 0.53 29.43
N GLY A 18 11.87 -0.26 29.49
CA GLY A 18 11.47 -1.20 28.46
C GLY A 18 11.44 -0.55 27.08
N SER A 19 11.83 -1.33 26.08
CA SER A 19 11.82 -0.97 24.68
C SER A 19 10.44 -0.45 24.28
N PHE A 20 10.27 0.88 24.14
CA PHE A 20 9.07 1.44 23.54
C PHE A 20 9.04 1.04 22.07
N GLN A 21 8.12 0.13 21.72
CA GLN A 21 7.86 -0.20 20.32
C GLN A 21 7.20 1.02 19.66
N VAL A 22 7.93 1.73 18.81
CA VAL A 22 7.34 2.75 17.95
C VAL A 22 6.66 2.04 16.79
N PHE A 23 5.33 1.93 16.83
CA PHE A 23 4.56 1.41 15.70
C PHE A 23 4.52 2.45 14.59
N GLY A 24 5.36 2.27 13.57
CA GLY A 24 5.30 3.04 12.34
C GLY A 24 4.03 2.74 11.53
N GLN A 25 3.73 3.61 10.57
CA GLN A 25 2.68 3.39 9.59
C GLN A 25 2.98 2.14 8.76
N GLN A 26 2.01 1.21 8.71
CA GLN A 26 2.16 -0.09 8.07
C GLN A 26 0.91 -0.45 7.28
N ILE A 27 1.10 -1.17 6.16
CA ILE A 27 0.02 -1.82 5.44
C ILE A 27 -0.28 -3.15 6.14
N ILE A 28 -1.49 -3.27 6.68
CA ILE A 28 -1.98 -4.46 7.39
C ILE A 28 -2.89 -5.33 6.51
N ARG A 29 -3.29 -4.81 5.34
CA ARG A 29 -3.91 -5.60 4.28
C ARG A 29 -3.28 -5.20 2.96
N SER A 30 -2.59 -6.15 2.35
CA SER A 30 -1.89 -5.96 1.08
C SER A 30 -2.81 -5.39 0.00
N PRO A 31 -2.27 -4.63 -0.96
CA PRO A 31 -3.07 -4.04 -2.02
C PRO A 31 -3.72 -5.10 -2.90
N TYR A 32 -4.96 -4.86 -3.28
CA TYR A 32 -5.69 -5.67 -4.24
C TYR A 32 -6.47 -4.77 -5.22
N LEU A 33 -6.66 -5.28 -6.42
CA LEU A 33 -7.28 -4.57 -7.52
C LEU A 33 -8.76 -4.95 -7.60
N GLN A 34 -9.61 -3.97 -7.81
CA GLN A 34 -11.04 -4.18 -8.05
C GLN A 34 -11.51 -3.33 -9.23
N MET A 35 -12.61 -3.77 -9.84
CA MET A 35 -13.28 -3.03 -10.92
C MET A 35 -12.30 -2.58 -12.02
N LEU A 36 -11.39 -3.47 -12.42
CA LEU A 36 -10.47 -3.20 -13.52
C LEU A 36 -11.27 -3.13 -14.83
N GLY A 37 -11.20 -1.98 -15.48
CA GLY A 37 -11.82 -1.71 -16.77
C GLY A 37 -10.78 -1.30 -17.82
N ASP A 38 -11.28 -0.78 -18.94
CA ASP A 38 -10.46 -0.30 -20.07
C ASP A 38 -9.78 1.04 -19.74
N LYS A 39 -10.46 1.91 -18.98
CA LYS A 39 -9.98 3.25 -18.65
C LYS A 39 -9.70 3.48 -17.16
N SER A 40 -9.99 2.51 -16.30
CA SER A 40 -9.83 2.69 -14.86
C SER A 40 -9.57 1.40 -14.09
N VAL A 41 -9.07 1.53 -12.87
CA VAL A 41 -8.99 0.47 -11.87
C VAL A 41 -9.11 1.07 -10.47
N GLN A 42 -9.63 0.30 -9.52
CA GLN A 42 -9.60 0.66 -8.10
C GLN A 42 -8.52 -0.13 -7.37
N ILE A 43 -7.66 0.57 -6.64
CA ILE A 43 -6.65 -0.03 -5.76
C ILE A 43 -7.14 0.10 -4.33
N ARG A 44 -7.25 -1.03 -3.63
CA ARG A 44 -7.68 -1.08 -2.23
C ARG A 44 -6.62 -1.69 -1.35
N TYR A 45 -6.46 -1.12 -0.17
CA TYR A 45 -5.53 -1.60 0.85
C TYR A 45 -5.95 -1.07 2.22
N ARG A 46 -5.34 -1.60 3.29
CA ARG A 46 -5.60 -1.12 4.66
C ARG A 46 -4.32 -0.82 5.40
N THR A 47 -4.31 0.27 6.16
CA THR A 47 -3.21 0.66 7.05
C THR A 47 -3.60 0.51 8.52
N ASN A 48 -2.59 0.34 9.39
CA ASN A 48 -2.78 0.28 10.85
C ASN A 48 -3.22 1.61 11.47
N GLN A 49 -2.97 2.73 10.78
CA GLN A 49 -3.29 4.09 11.22
C GLN A 49 -3.96 4.87 10.09
N ALA A 50 -4.73 5.90 10.44
CA ALA A 50 -5.42 6.74 9.47
C ALA A 50 -4.45 7.69 8.76
N ILE A 51 -4.43 7.65 7.43
CA ILE A 51 -3.48 8.40 6.59
C ILE A 51 -4.17 8.95 5.35
N ASN A 52 -3.57 9.95 4.71
CA ASN A 52 -3.91 10.24 3.32
C ASN A 52 -3.27 9.19 2.42
N SER A 53 -4.09 8.52 1.62
CA SER A 53 -3.62 7.62 0.58
C SER A 53 -2.85 8.39 -0.48
N GLU A 54 -1.70 7.88 -0.89
CA GLU A 54 -1.00 8.34 -2.08
C GLU A 54 -0.57 7.14 -2.93
N VAL A 55 -1.15 7.01 -4.11
CA VAL A 55 -0.79 5.99 -5.11
C VAL A 55 -0.11 6.68 -6.27
N GLN A 56 1.07 6.19 -6.62
CA GLN A 56 1.84 6.67 -7.76
C GLN A 56 1.83 5.62 -8.86
N ILE A 57 1.72 6.07 -10.10
CA ILE A 57 1.50 5.24 -11.29
C ILE A 57 2.58 5.51 -12.31
N SER A 58 3.00 4.46 -13.01
CA SER A 58 4.04 4.48 -14.02
C SER A 58 3.64 3.60 -15.21
N SER A 59 3.92 4.06 -16.44
CA SER A 59 3.74 3.26 -17.66
C SER A 59 4.96 2.41 -18.03
N ASP A 60 6.15 2.77 -17.54
CA ASP A 60 7.43 2.13 -17.86
C ASP A 60 8.04 1.34 -16.67
N GLY A 61 7.44 1.46 -15.48
CA GLY A 61 7.92 0.86 -14.23
C GLY A 61 9.12 1.57 -13.62
N LYS A 62 9.57 2.70 -14.20
CA LYS A 62 10.75 3.46 -13.77
C LYS A 62 10.36 4.85 -13.28
N THR A 63 9.47 5.51 -14.01
CA THR A 63 9.08 6.90 -13.77
C THR A 63 7.65 6.95 -13.22
N PHE A 64 7.52 7.34 -11.95
CA PHE A 64 6.24 7.44 -11.24
C PHE A 64 5.78 8.89 -11.15
N ASN A 65 5.37 9.46 -12.29
CA ASN A 65 5.00 10.87 -12.42
C ASN A 65 3.51 11.15 -12.13
N ARG A 66 2.65 10.16 -12.31
CA ARG A 66 1.21 10.31 -12.09
C ARG A 66 0.87 9.94 -10.65
N ILE A 67 0.19 10.83 -9.94
CA ILE A 67 -0.11 10.66 -8.51
C ILE A 67 -1.62 10.84 -8.27
N LYS A 68 -2.21 9.91 -7.52
CA LYS A 68 -3.56 10.04 -6.96
C LYS A 68 -3.44 10.13 -5.44
N ARG A 69 -4.06 11.16 -4.85
CA ARG A 69 -4.09 11.38 -3.40
C ARG A 69 -5.52 11.41 -2.90
N SER A 70 -5.77 10.82 -1.74
CA SER A 70 -7.01 11.09 -1.01
C SER A 70 -6.89 12.42 -0.27
N THR A 71 -8.03 13.08 -0.08
CA THR A 71 -8.14 14.31 0.72
C THR A 71 -8.43 14.03 2.20
N GLN A 72 -8.85 12.82 2.53
CA GLN A 72 -9.23 12.39 3.88
C GLN A 72 -8.25 11.36 4.43
N ASN A 73 -8.12 11.34 5.76
CA ASN A 73 -7.35 10.34 6.49
C ASN A 73 -8.22 9.14 6.78
N ASN A 74 -7.86 7.99 6.21
CA ASN A 74 -8.59 6.73 6.42
C ASN A 74 -7.63 5.60 6.77
N THR A 75 -8.13 4.56 7.42
CA THR A 75 -7.42 3.28 7.56
C THR A 75 -7.74 2.35 6.39
N GLU A 76 -8.96 2.45 5.84
CA GLU A 76 -9.39 1.77 4.63
C GLU A 76 -9.27 2.67 3.41
N HIS A 77 -8.49 2.23 2.43
CA HIS A 77 -8.20 3.02 1.24
C HIS A 77 -8.88 2.41 0.03
N LEU A 78 -9.57 3.25 -0.73
CA LEU A 78 -10.09 2.95 -2.07
C LEU A 78 -9.66 4.10 -2.97
N VAL A 79 -8.77 3.79 -3.92
CA VAL A 79 -8.17 4.79 -4.80
C VAL A 79 -8.54 4.48 -6.23
N LEU A 80 -9.31 5.36 -6.87
CA LEU A 80 -9.63 5.27 -8.28
C LEU A 80 -8.47 5.82 -9.12
N ILE A 81 -7.93 4.96 -9.98
CA ILE A 81 -7.01 5.34 -11.05
C ILE A 81 -7.85 5.38 -12.34
N ASP A 82 -8.07 6.56 -12.89
CA ASP A 82 -8.89 6.81 -14.09
C ASP A 82 -8.04 7.19 -15.30
N SER A 83 -8.63 7.65 -16.40
CA SER A 83 -7.92 8.21 -17.58
C SER A 83 -6.76 7.33 -18.07
N LEU A 84 -6.95 6.02 -18.06
CA LEU A 84 -6.00 5.03 -18.57
C LEU A 84 -6.30 4.72 -20.03
N SER A 85 -5.28 4.25 -20.74
CA SER A 85 -5.45 3.65 -22.06
C SER A 85 -5.86 2.19 -21.92
N ALA A 86 -6.73 1.71 -22.81
CA ALA A 86 -7.13 0.31 -22.89
C ALA A 86 -5.94 -0.60 -23.24
N SER A 87 -6.04 -1.89 -22.90
CA SER A 87 -5.04 -2.93 -23.19
C SER A 87 -3.60 -2.58 -22.81
N SER A 88 -3.41 -1.73 -21.79
CA SER A 88 -2.13 -1.12 -21.43
C SER A 88 -1.67 -1.56 -20.05
N LYS A 89 -0.37 -1.85 -19.91
CA LYS A 89 0.25 -2.22 -18.64
C LYS A 89 0.65 -0.97 -17.86
N TYR A 90 0.34 -0.95 -16.58
CA TYR A 90 0.74 0.09 -15.63
C TYR A 90 1.30 -0.52 -14.37
N PHE A 91 2.36 0.09 -13.85
CA PHE A 91 2.93 -0.21 -12.54
C PHE A 91 2.40 0.78 -11.52
N TYR A 92 2.28 0.35 -10.28
CA TYR A 92 1.86 1.23 -9.19
C TYR A 92 2.69 0.98 -7.93
N ARG A 93 2.81 2.05 -7.12
CA ARG A 93 3.35 1.97 -5.77
C ARG A 93 2.54 2.84 -4.84
N ILE A 94 2.45 2.44 -3.58
CA ILE A 94 1.79 3.18 -2.51
C ILE A 94 2.86 3.88 -1.71
N ARG A 95 2.73 5.19 -1.53
CA ARG A 95 3.60 5.94 -0.64
C ARG A 95 2.98 5.92 0.76
N LEU A 96 3.73 5.40 1.72
CA LEU A 96 3.32 5.42 3.13
C LEU A 96 3.83 6.68 3.80
N THR A 97 5.12 6.95 3.71
CA THR A 97 5.75 8.13 4.29
C THR A 97 6.57 8.86 3.24
N THR A 98 7.35 9.87 3.63
CA THR A 98 8.21 10.60 2.70
C THR A 98 9.25 9.70 2.03
N THR A 99 9.72 8.67 2.75
CA THR A 99 10.80 7.76 2.32
C THR A 99 10.33 6.32 2.12
N GLN A 100 9.16 5.94 2.63
CA GLN A 100 8.66 4.57 2.56
C GLN A 100 7.61 4.39 1.46
N PHE A 101 7.89 3.44 0.58
CA PHE A 101 6.97 3.01 -0.47
C PHE A 101 6.72 1.50 -0.38
N THR A 102 5.50 1.09 -0.72
CA THR A 102 5.14 -0.30 -0.96
C THR A 102 4.87 -0.50 -2.45
N GLY A 103 5.53 -1.49 -3.03
CA GLY A 103 5.44 -1.82 -4.45
C GLY A 103 6.81 -1.96 -5.06
N ASP A 104 7.00 -3.03 -5.82
CA ASP A 104 8.19 -3.32 -6.62
C ASP A 104 7.78 -3.57 -8.08
N SER A 105 8.65 -4.19 -8.87
CA SER A 105 8.35 -4.51 -10.28
C SER A 105 7.19 -5.50 -10.48
N THR A 106 6.71 -6.15 -9.42
CA THR A 106 5.57 -7.09 -9.45
C THR A 106 4.22 -6.39 -9.27
N TYR A 107 4.22 -5.13 -8.83
CA TYR A 107 2.99 -4.36 -8.61
C TYR A 107 2.55 -3.69 -9.90
N PHE A 108 1.82 -4.44 -10.71
CA PHE A 108 1.29 -3.95 -11.97
C PHE A 108 -0.11 -4.49 -12.24
N PHE A 109 -0.78 -3.85 -13.19
CA PHE A 109 -2.01 -4.33 -13.79
C PHE A 109 -2.02 -4.04 -15.29
N LYS A 110 -2.89 -4.73 -16.02
CA LYS A 110 -3.16 -4.45 -17.43
C LYS A 110 -4.63 -4.08 -17.55
N THR A 111 -4.93 -2.92 -18.10
CA THR A 111 -6.32 -2.50 -18.36
C THR A 111 -7.01 -3.45 -19.33
N ALA A 112 -8.32 -3.53 -19.21
CA ALA A 112 -9.12 -4.36 -20.09
C ALA A 112 -9.03 -3.87 -21.56
N PRO A 113 -9.34 -4.74 -22.53
CA PRO A 113 -9.59 -4.29 -23.89
C PRO A 113 -10.65 -3.21 -23.95
N ALA A 114 -10.56 -2.36 -24.98
CA ALA A 114 -11.56 -1.32 -25.19
C ALA A 114 -12.96 -1.94 -25.33
N ILE A 115 -13.98 -1.25 -24.84
CA ILE A 115 -15.38 -1.69 -24.97
C ILE A 115 -15.70 -1.87 -26.46
N GLY A 116 -16.21 -3.05 -26.83
CA GLY A 116 -16.49 -3.42 -28.22
C GLY A 116 -15.30 -4.03 -28.98
N SER A 117 -14.12 -4.16 -28.36
CA SER A 117 -12.96 -4.84 -28.95
C SER A 117 -13.22 -6.34 -29.15
N GLN A 118 -12.64 -6.90 -30.21
CA GLN A 118 -12.61 -8.34 -30.48
C GLN A 118 -11.33 -9.02 -29.94
N GLU A 119 -10.51 -8.29 -29.18
CA GLU A 119 -9.34 -8.86 -28.51
C GLU A 119 -9.75 -10.00 -27.58
N LYS A 120 -8.98 -11.09 -27.63
CA LYS A 120 -9.18 -12.23 -26.73
C LYS A 120 -8.79 -11.83 -25.30
N PHE A 121 -9.63 -12.21 -24.34
CA PHE A 121 -9.35 -12.07 -22.91
C PHE A 121 -9.80 -13.33 -22.18
N SER A 122 -9.26 -13.52 -20.98
CA SER A 122 -9.58 -14.65 -20.11
C SER A 122 -10.25 -14.13 -18.85
N VAL A 123 -11.30 -14.82 -18.41
CA VAL A 123 -12.01 -14.55 -17.16
C VAL A 123 -12.08 -15.84 -16.37
N TRP A 124 -11.93 -15.71 -15.05
CA TRP A 124 -12.19 -16.78 -14.10
C TRP A 124 -13.37 -16.35 -13.24
N SER A 125 -14.29 -17.28 -13.01
CA SER A 125 -15.43 -17.10 -12.11
C SER A 125 -15.34 -18.12 -11.00
N ILE A 126 -15.48 -17.66 -9.76
CA ILE A 126 -15.35 -18.47 -8.54
C ILE A 126 -16.51 -18.11 -7.61
N GLY A 127 -17.01 -19.10 -6.88
CA GLY A 127 -18.14 -18.97 -5.96
C GLY A 127 -17.94 -19.82 -4.71
N ASP A 128 -18.72 -19.55 -3.67
CA ASP A 128 -18.76 -20.33 -2.42
C ASP A 128 -17.40 -20.57 -1.75
N MET A 129 -16.53 -19.56 -1.77
CA MET A 129 -15.21 -19.60 -1.13
C MET A 129 -15.25 -19.30 0.36
N TRP A 130 -16.32 -19.69 1.06
CA TRP A 130 -16.40 -19.52 2.51
C TRP A 130 -15.44 -20.51 3.20
N PRO A 131 -14.62 -20.05 4.17
CA PRO A 131 -13.78 -20.94 4.98
C PRO A 131 -14.57 -22.00 5.76
#